data_AF-A0A6P7FDP3-F1
#
_entry.id   AF-A0A6P7FDP3-F1
#
_cell.length_a   1.000
_cell.length_b   1.000
_cell.length_c   1.000
_cell.angle_alpha   90.00
_cell.angle_beta   90.00
_cell.angle_gamma   90.00
#
_symmetry.space_group_name_H-M   'P 1'
#
loop_
_entity.id
_entity.type
_entity.pdbx_description
1 polymer ?
#
loop_
_entity_poly.entity_id
_entity_poly.type
_entity_poly.pdbx_seq_one_letter_code
_entity_poly.pdbx_strand_id
1 'polypeptide(L)'
;MYILLLVLCVIAIFLFRWYTYHKYWKYVNKIPGPKALPIIGNNDLVNVDNEEIFRIFRERSKLFYPIYKIWSFEIYVIFLAGPPKDMEVSKNINLK
;
A
#
# COMPACT_ATOMS: atom_id res chain seq x y z
N MET A 1 -11.93 20.32 25.90
CA MET A 1 -11.80 18.92 26.37
C MET A 1 -11.93 17.91 25.23
N TYR A 2 -13.01 17.92 24.44
CA TYR A 2 -13.21 16.97 23.32
C TYR A 2 -12.17 17.06 22.18
N ILE A 3 -11.75 18.27 21.80
CA ILE A 3 -10.72 18.47 20.76
C ILE A 3 -9.37 17.88 21.22
N LEU A 4 -9.01 18.09 22.49
CA LEU A 4 -7.79 17.53 23.07
C LEU A 4 -7.81 16.00 23.06
N LEU A 5 -8.97 15.41 23.42
CA LEU A 5 -9.19 13.97 23.36
C LEU A 5 -9.02 13.44 21.93
N LEU A 6 -9.62 14.12 20.94
CA LEU A 6 -9.52 13.73 19.53
C LEU A 6 -8.08 13.78 19.02
N VAL A 7 -7.34 14.83 19.35
CA VAL A 7 -5.91 14.96 19.00
C VAL A 7 -5.10 13.84 19.65
N LEU A 8 -5.34 13.53 20.92
CA LEU A 8 -4.67 12.42 21.62
C LEU A 8 -4.98 11.07 20.96
N CYS A 9 -6.23 10.82 20.54
CA CYS A 9 -6.60 9.61 19.81
C CYS A 9 -5.85 9.49 18.48
N VAL A 10 -5.75 10.58 17.70
CA VAL A 10 -5.02 10.59 16.42
C VAL A 10 -3.53 10.30 16.64
N ILE A 11 -2.92 10.91 17.66
CA ILE A 11 -1.51 10.67 18.01
C ILE A 11 -1.32 9.22 18.44
N ALA A 12 -2.20 8.67 19.28
CA ALA A 12 -2.12 7.28 19.75
C ALA A 12 -2.21 6.28 18.57
N ILE A 13 -3.13 6.50 17.63
CA ILE A 13 -3.24 5.70 16.40
C ILE A 13 -1.94 5.80 15.59
N PHE A 14 -1.38 7.00 15.42
CA PHE A 14 -0.15 7.19 14.67
C PHE A 14 1.04 6.46 15.31
N LEU A 15 1.20 6.56 16.64
CA LEU A 15 2.24 5.88 17.40
C LEU A 15 2.09 4.36 17.36
N PHE A 16 0.87 3.85 17.53
CA PHE A 16 0.59 2.42 17.42
C PHE A 16 0.94 1.87 16.03
N ARG A 17 0.62 2.63 14.98
CA ARG A 17 0.96 2.26 13.60
C ARG A 17 2.45 2.27 13.34
N TRP A 18 3.15 3.31 13.80
CA TRP A 18 4.61 3.36 13.73
C TRP A 18 5.19 2.13 14.41
N TYR A 19 4.78 1.83 15.65
CA TYR A 19 5.29 0.69 16.40
C TYR A 19 5.05 -0.64 15.69
N THR A 20 3.84 -0.89 15.19
CA THR A 20 3.48 -2.18 14.55
C THR A 20 4.15 -2.38 13.19
N TYR A 21 4.26 -1.32 12.37
CA TYR A 21 4.64 -1.47 10.97
C TYR A 21 6.02 -0.92 10.61
N HIS A 22 6.74 -0.26 11.53
CA HIS A 22 8.07 0.34 11.24
C HIS A 22 9.05 -0.66 10.62
N LYS A 23 9.04 -1.93 11.08
CA LYS A 23 9.94 -2.97 10.58
C LYS A 23 9.72 -3.27 9.09
N TYR A 24 8.47 -3.22 8.64
CA TYR A 24 8.08 -3.52 7.27
C TYR A 24 8.20 -2.32 6.34
N TRP A 25 8.03 -1.09 6.87
CA TRP A 25 8.14 0.15 6.08
C TRP A 25 9.47 0.29 5.37
N LYS A 26 10.59 -0.15 5.97
CA LYS A 26 11.90 -0.14 5.30
C LYS A 26 11.90 -0.94 3.99
N TYR A 27 11.17 -2.04 3.93
CA TYR A 27 11.08 -2.88 2.73
C TYR A 27 10.06 -2.33 1.74
N VAL A 28 8.87 -1.96 2.23
CA VAL A 28 7.81 -1.38 1.41
C VAL A 28 8.26 -0.07 0.76
N ASN A 29 9.06 0.75 1.44
CA ASN A 29 9.58 2.00 0.89
C ASN A 29 10.57 1.82 -0.26
N LYS A 30 11.19 0.63 -0.40
CA LYS A 30 12.06 0.31 -1.53
C LYS A 30 11.30 -0.11 -2.79
N ILE A 31 10.05 -0.56 -2.63
CA ILE A 31 9.22 -0.99 -3.75
C ILE A 31 8.72 0.28 -4.48
N PRO A 32 8.91 0.38 -5.80
CA PRO A 32 8.44 1.53 -6.58
C PRO A 32 6.91 1.55 -6.61
N GLY A 33 6.33 2.70 -6.94
CA GLY A 33 4.89 2.83 -7.06
C GLY A 33 4.48 4.27 -7.31
N PRO A 34 3.18 4.52 -7.48
CA PRO A 34 2.65 5.85 -7.67
C PRO A 34 2.99 6.77 -6.48
N LYS A 35 3.09 8.07 -6.72
CA LYS A 35 3.35 9.05 -5.65
C LYS A 35 2.19 9.02 -4.65
N ALA A 36 2.51 8.82 -3.38
CA ALA A 36 1.53 8.67 -2.31
C ALA A 36 1.56 9.89 -1.39
N LEU A 37 0.39 10.33 -0.94
CA LEU A 37 0.28 11.37 0.09
C LEU A 37 0.47 10.76 1.48
N PRO A 38 1.01 11.52 2.45
CA PRO A 38 1.04 11.10 3.84
C PRO A 38 -0.36 10.71 4.33
N ILE A 39 -0.47 9.63 5.10
CA ILE A 39 -1.70 9.10 5.73
C ILE A 39 -2.71 8.49 4.74
N ILE A 40 -2.98 9.18 3.63
CA ILE A 40 -4.04 8.83 2.67
C ILE A 40 -3.55 7.81 1.63
N GLY A 41 -2.29 7.90 1.20
CA GLY A 41 -1.73 7.02 0.19
C GLY A 41 -1.99 7.49 -1.25
N ASN A 42 -2.18 6.52 -2.15
CA ASN A 42 -2.50 6.63 -3.56
C ASN A 42 -4.01 6.45 -3.78
N ASN A 43 -4.78 7.52 -3.61
CA ASN A 43 -6.25 7.47 -3.75
C ASN A 43 -6.76 7.96 -5.11
N ASP A 44 -5.93 7.87 -6.15
CA ASP A 44 -6.33 8.20 -7.52
C ASP A 44 -7.26 7.15 -8.17
N LEU A 45 -7.58 6.07 -7.44
CA LEU A 45 -8.54 5.05 -7.82
C LEU A 45 -9.94 5.26 -7.20
N VAL A 46 -10.12 6.31 -6.40
CA VAL A 46 -11.43 6.61 -5.80
C VAL A 46 -12.37 7.18 -6.87
N ASN A 47 -13.59 6.67 -6.94
CA ASN A 47 -14.63 7.06 -7.93
C ASN A 47 -14.24 6.83 -9.41
N VAL A 48 -13.35 5.88 -9.66
CA VAL A 48 -13.00 5.43 -11.01
C VAL A 48 -13.87 4.23 -11.37
N ASP A 49 -14.32 4.13 -12.62
CA ASP A 49 -15.10 2.98 -13.08
C ASP A 49 -14.23 1.71 -13.13
N ASN A 50 -14.89 0.54 -13.11
CA ASN A 50 -14.18 -0.74 -13.02
C ASN A 50 -13.23 -0.98 -14.20
N GLU A 51 -13.65 -0.63 -15.42
CA GLU A 51 -12.83 -0.87 -16.62
C GLU A 51 -11.55 -0.03 -16.59
N GLU A 52 -11.70 1.23 -16.20
CA GLU A 52 -10.60 2.17 -16.03
C GLU A 52 -9.65 1.76 -14.90
N ILE A 53 -10.16 1.24 -13.78
CA ILE A 53 -9.32 0.66 -12.71
C ILE A 53 -8.41 -0.44 -13.27
N PHE A 54 -8.98 -1.37 -14.06
CA PHE A 54 -8.18 -2.44 -14.68
C PHE A 54 -7.17 -1.89 -15.68
N ARG A 55 -7.51 -0.84 -16.45
CA ARG A 55 -6.57 -0.18 -17.35
C ARG A 55 -5.41 0.43 -16.58
N ILE A 56 -5.69 1.18 -15.52
CA ILE A 56 -4.68 1.82 -14.66
C ILE A 56 -3.74 0.76 -14.05
N PHE A 57 -4.27 -0.35 -13.54
CA PHE A 57 -3.43 -1.42 -13.01
C PHE A 57 -2.51 -2.04 -14.08
N ARG A 58 -3.02 -2.27 -15.30
CA ARG A 58 -2.19 -2.77 -16.42
C ARG A 58 -1.07 -1.80 -16.78
N GLU A 59 -1.37 -0.50 -16.83
CA GLU A 59 -0.38 0.53 -17.14
C GLU A 59 0.68 0.63 -16.06
N ARG A 60 0.28 0.60 -14.79
CA ARG A 60 1.20 0.59 -13.64
C ARG A 60 2.08 -0.65 -13.61
N SER A 61 1.53 -1.83 -13.91
CA SER A 61 2.30 -3.07 -14.02
C SER A 61 3.38 -3.00 -15.11
N LYS A 62 3.12 -2.30 -16.21
CA LYS A 62 4.12 -2.04 -17.25
C LYS A 62 5.16 -1.00 -16.81
N LEU A 63 4.70 0.09 -16.20
CA LEU A 63 5.55 1.22 -15.79
C LEU A 63 6.52 0.86 -14.66
N PHE A 64 6.04 0.07 -13.69
CA PHE A 64 6.78 -0.30 -12.48
C PHE A 64 7.18 -1.77 -12.46
N TYR A 65 7.26 -2.41 -13.64
CA TYR A 65 7.72 -3.79 -13.75
C TYR A 65 9.07 -3.97 -13.00
N PRO A 66 9.29 -5.08 -12.27
CA PRO A 66 8.43 -6.26 -12.11
C PRO A 66 7.49 -6.24 -10.89
N ILE A 67 7.66 -5.28 -9.98
CA ILE A 67 6.94 -5.24 -8.71
C ILE A 67 6.65 -3.80 -8.33
N TYR A 68 5.44 -3.53 -7.87
CA TYR A 68 5.09 -2.20 -7.39
C TYR A 68 4.12 -2.25 -6.22
N LYS A 69 4.04 -1.14 -5.49
CA LYS A 69 3.11 -0.98 -4.37
C LYS A 69 2.02 0.02 -4.71
N ILE A 70 0.87 -0.20 -4.11
CA ILE A 70 -0.17 0.79 -3.89
C ILE A 70 -0.37 0.92 -2.40
N TRP A 71 -0.49 2.14 -1.91
CA TRP A 71 -0.79 2.42 -0.52
C TRP A 71 -2.18 3.06 -0.43
N SER A 72 -3.04 2.59 0.46
CA SER A 72 -4.25 3.30 0.85
C SER A 72 -4.46 3.15 2.35
N PHE A 73 -4.48 4.27 3.06
CA PHE A 73 -4.61 4.31 4.53
C PHE A 73 -3.66 3.37 5.28
N GLU A 74 -4.13 2.21 5.72
CA GLU A 74 -3.39 1.19 6.48
C GLU A 74 -2.88 0.05 5.62
N ILE A 75 -3.31 0.00 4.35
CA ILE A 75 -3.13 -1.14 3.49
C ILE A 75 -2.06 -0.82 2.45
N TYR A 76 -1.02 -1.64 2.44
CA TYR A 76 -0.09 -1.72 1.32
C TYR A 76 -0.42 -2.95 0.50
N VAL A 77 -0.78 -2.73 -0.75
CA VAL A 77 -1.00 -3.79 -1.74
C VAL A 77 0.23 -3.87 -2.62
N ILE A 78 0.89 -5.02 -2.62
CA ILE A 78 2.05 -5.29 -3.45
C ILE A 78 1.58 -6.08 -4.67
N PHE A 79 1.81 -5.51 -5.85
CA PHE A 79 1.48 -6.12 -7.13
C PHE A 79 2.71 -6.79 -7.71
N LEU A 80 2.58 -8.08 -8.02
CA LEU A 80 3.58 -8.87 -8.73
C LEU A 80 3.22 -8.86 -10.22
N ALA A 81 3.95 -8.09 -11.01
CA ALA A 81 3.83 -8.03 -12.47
C ALA A 81 4.92 -8.86 -13.18
N GLY A 82 5.91 -9.34 -12.42
CA GLY A 82 7.06 -10.11 -12.87
C GLY A 82 6.76 -11.57 -13.26
N PRO A 83 7.80 -12.38 -13.47
CA PRO A 83 7.67 -13.77 -13.88
C PRO A 83 6.87 -14.62 -12.87
N PRO A 84 6.22 -15.71 -13.32
CA PRO A 84 5.38 -16.57 -12.46
C PRO A 84 6.09 -17.14 -11.22
N LYS A 85 7.42 -17.25 -11.26
CA LYS A 85 8.25 -17.73 -10.15
C LYS A 85 8.06 -16.90 -8.88
N ASP A 86 7.83 -15.60 -8.99
CA ASP A 86 7.57 -14.73 -7.84
C ASP A 86 6.20 -15.02 -7.21
N MET A 87 5.24 -15.49 -8.01
CA MET A 87 3.93 -15.92 -7.52
C MET A 87 4.02 -17.26 -6.79
N GLU A 88 4.91 -18.16 -7.19
CA GLU A 88 5.13 -19.44 -6.49
C GLU A 88 5.67 -19.25 -5.07
N VAL A 89 6.53 -18.25 -4.86
CA VAL A 89 7.00 -17.89 -3.51
C VAL A 89 5.83 -17.50 -2.62
N SER A 90 4.87 -16.71 -3.12
CA SER A 90 3.69 -16.31 -2.35
C SER A 90 2.78 -17.47 -1.94
N LYS A 91 2.66 -18.52 -2.77
CA LYS A 91 1.84 -19.71 -2.47
C LYS A 91 2.38 -20.52 -1.28
N ASN A 92 3.70 -20.46 -1.07
CA ASN A 92 4.37 -21.20 0.01
C ASN A 92 4.38 -20.42 1.33
N ILE A 93 3.90 -19.17 1.34
CA ILE A 93 3.72 -18.40 2.56
C ILE A 93 2.42 -18.84 3.20
N ASN A 94 2.50 -19.65 4.26
CA ASN A 94 1.36 -19.94 5.13
C ASN A 94 0.91 -18.63 5.77
N LEU A 95 -0.09 -17.97 5.17
CA LEU A 95 -0.81 -16.86 5.77
C LEU A 95 -1.67 -17.45 6.90
N LYS A 96 -1.06 -17.55 8.09
CA LYS A 96 -1.78 -17.83 9.33
C LYS A 96 -2.47 -16.58 9.84
#